data_AF-A0A4Q5UD83-F1
#
_entry.id   AF-A0A4Q5UD83-F1
#
_cell.length_a   1.000
_cell.length_b   1.000
_cell.length_c   1.000
_cell.angle_alpha   90.00
_cell.angle_beta   90.00
_cell.angle_gamma   90.00
#
_symmetry.space_group_name_H-M   'P 1'
#
loop_
_entity.id
_entity.type
_entity.pdbx_description
1 polymer ?
#
loop_
_entity_poly.entity_id
_entity_poly.type
_entity_poly.pdbx_seq_one_letter_code
_entity_poly.pdbx_strand_id
1 'polypeptide(L)'
;MLRYLFSLAFCAACLVVAAQRPVQPDAESEAFFNEAMAVIKPAYKNVVQKTAAGMKGRDPNVDSLVKALKKEPALAPMPPGDIEAMAFLVMMQASKLAEEDLKNVMAGVKKINQQKPSGRTATSGQHVRVDSVKTQKSTLATAPVNTGIRLDSARITSLKDSKDAADSQSDLSQQDQLRLQMLMDRRSKMMEVISNLMKKMSDTSDQIIGNLK
;
A
#
# COMPACT_ATOMS: atom_id res chain seq x y z
N MET A 1 -21.89 28.26 -37.39
CA MET A 1 -22.38 26.97 -36.86
C MET A 1 -21.30 25.87 -36.78
N LEU A 2 -20.08 26.06 -37.30
CA LEU A 2 -19.04 25.01 -37.35
C LEU A 2 -18.16 24.88 -36.08
N ARG A 3 -18.48 25.59 -34.99
CA ARG A 3 -17.70 25.59 -33.74
C ARG A 3 -18.24 24.67 -32.64
N TYR A 4 -19.48 24.19 -32.75
CA TYR A 4 -20.10 23.30 -31.76
C TYR A 4 -19.86 21.80 -32.03
N LEU A 5 -19.50 21.44 -33.27
CA LEU A 5 -19.25 20.03 -33.64
C LEU A 5 -17.92 19.48 -33.09
N PHE A 6 -16.92 20.33 -32.86
CA PHE A 6 -15.64 19.89 -32.29
C PHE A 6 -15.66 19.75 -30.76
N SER A 7 -16.59 20.44 -30.07
CA SER A 7 -16.71 20.36 -28.61
C SER A 7 -17.44 19.09 -28.16
N LEU A 8 -18.27 18.48 -29.02
CA LEU A 8 -19.02 17.27 -28.69
C LEU A 8 -18.23 15.98 -28.95
N ALA A 9 -17.22 16.03 -29.84
CA ALA A 9 -16.35 14.90 -30.13
C ALA A 9 -15.25 14.67 -29.06
N PHE A 10 -14.86 15.70 -28.31
CA PHE A 10 -13.83 15.56 -27.27
C PHE A 10 -14.38 15.02 -25.94
N CYS A 11 -15.70 15.02 -25.75
CA CYS A 11 -16.34 14.54 -24.51
C CYS A 11 -16.58 13.01 -24.50
N ALA A 12 -16.49 12.35 -25.66
CA ALA A 12 -16.70 10.90 -25.78
C ALA A 12 -15.43 10.06 -25.52
N ALA A 13 -14.25 10.69 -25.42
CA ALA A 13 -12.98 9.97 -25.23
C ALA A 13 -12.56 9.80 -23.75
N CYS A 14 -13.27 10.40 -22.79
CA CYS A 14 -12.93 10.28 -21.36
C CYS A 14 -13.64 9.14 -20.61
N LEU A 15 -14.45 8.31 -21.29
CA LEU A 15 -15.35 7.34 -20.63
C LEU A 15 -14.92 5.88 -20.75
N VAL A 16 -13.61 5.62 -20.88
CA VAL A 16 -13.03 4.29 -20.67
C VAL A 16 -11.94 4.37 -19.59
N VAL A 17 -12.25 5.01 -18.46
CA VAL A 17 -11.64 4.59 -17.20
C VAL A 17 -12.40 3.34 -16.79
N ALA A 18 -11.97 2.19 -17.34
CA ALA A 18 -12.32 0.91 -16.77
C ALA A 18 -11.87 0.97 -15.31
N ALA A 19 -12.85 1.05 -14.41
CA ALA A 19 -12.63 0.90 -12.99
C ALA A 19 -11.91 -0.43 -12.79
N GLN A 20 -10.58 -0.38 -12.64
CA GLN A 20 -9.79 -1.46 -12.10
C GLN A 20 -10.33 -1.65 -10.68
N ARG A 21 -11.40 -2.44 -10.57
CA ARG A 21 -11.89 -2.90 -9.28
C ARG A 21 -10.68 -3.52 -8.61
N PRO A 22 -10.42 -3.21 -7.32
CA PRO A 22 -9.37 -3.89 -6.60
C PRO A 22 -9.62 -5.38 -6.81
N VAL A 23 -8.67 -6.07 -7.43
CA VAL A 23 -8.74 -7.51 -7.67
C VAL A 23 -8.79 -8.12 -6.28
N GLN A 24 -10.01 -8.37 -5.82
CA GLN A 24 -10.21 -9.16 -4.63
C GLN A 24 -9.84 -10.60 -5.02
N PRO A 25 -9.22 -11.36 -4.10
CA PRO A 25 -9.17 -12.80 -4.31
C PRO A 25 -10.61 -13.23 -4.59
N ASP A 26 -10.80 -13.88 -5.73
CA ASP A 26 -12.05 -14.50 -6.09
C ASP A 26 -12.49 -15.39 -4.94
N ALA A 27 -13.77 -15.29 -4.56
CA ALA A 27 -14.32 -16.00 -3.41
C ALA A 27 -14.06 -17.52 -3.47
N GLU A 28 -13.88 -18.04 -4.68
CA GLU A 28 -13.52 -19.44 -4.97
C GLU A 28 -12.14 -19.82 -4.43
N SER A 29 -11.14 -18.93 -4.58
CA SER A 29 -9.77 -19.15 -4.10
C SER A 29 -9.70 -19.28 -2.58
N GLU A 30 -10.47 -18.44 -1.90
CA GLU A 30 -10.56 -18.44 -0.45
C GLU A 30 -11.32 -19.66 0.05
N ALA A 31 -12.40 -20.05 -0.63
CA ALA A 31 -13.15 -21.26 -0.32
C ALA A 31 -12.25 -22.50 -0.43
N PHE A 32 -11.57 -22.68 -1.56
CA PHE A 32 -10.61 -23.77 -1.76
C PHE A 32 -9.52 -23.77 -0.69
N PHE A 33 -8.93 -22.61 -0.39
CA PHE A 33 -7.91 -22.51 0.65
C PHE A 33 -8.43 -22.94 2.02
N ASN A 34 -9.62 -22.47 2.41
CA ASN A 34 -10.20 -22.77 3.72
C ASN A 34 -10.53 -24.27 3.84
N GLU A 35 -11.08 -24.85 2.77
CA GLU A 35 -11.35 -26.29 2.70
C GLU A 35 -10.07 -27.12 2.76
N ALA A 36 -9.08 -26.82 1.92
CA ALA A 36 -7.79 -27.50 1.92
C ALA A 36 -7.12 -27.40 3.29
N MET A 37 -7.03 -26.20 3.87
CA MET A 37 -6.43 -25.99 5.20
C MET A 37 -7.21 -26.66 6.33
N ALA A 38 -8.50 -26.95 6.16
CA ALA A 38 -9.25 -27.73 7.14
C ALA A 38 -8.81 -29.20 7.11
N VAL A 39 -8.67 -29.77 5.91
CA VAL A 39 -8.48 -31.21 5.70
C VAL A 39 -7.02 -31.65 5.73
N ILE A 40 -6.06 -30.80 5.32
CA ILE A 40 -4.66 -31.23 5.19
C ILE A 40 -4.03 -31.65 6.53
N LYS A 41 -3.01 -32.51 6.45
CA LYS A 41 -2.24 -33.00 7.61
C LYS A 41 -1.56 -31.84 8.37
N PRO A 42 -1.47 -31.88 9.71
CA PRO A 42 -0.85 -30.82 10.52
C PRO A 42 0.60 -30.49 10.11
N ALA A 43 1.37 -31.50 9.70
CA ALA A 43 2.74 -31.30 9.21
C ALA A 43 2.78 -30.36 7.98
N TYR A 44 1.82 -30.50 7.07
CA TYR A 44 1.70 -29.66 5.88
C TYR A 44 1.28 -28.24 6.24
N LYS A 45 0.33 -28.08 7.19
CA LYS A 45 -0.05 -26.76 7.72
C LYS A 45 1.16 -25.99 8.26
N ASN A 46 2.02 -26.67 9.02
CA ASN A 46 3.23 -26.07 9.58
C ASN A 46 4.21 -25.63 8.48
N VAL A 47 4.40 -26.43 7.43
CA VAL A 47 5.23 -26.04 6.27
C VAL A 47 4.63 -24.84 5.56
N VAL A 48 3.31 -24.81 5.35
CA VAL A 48 2.61 -23.67 4.71
C VAL A 48 2.82 -22.39 5.50
N GLN A 49 2.55 -22.42 6.81
CA GLN A 49 2.67 -21.25 7.68
C GLN A 49 4.12 -20.76 7.79
N LYS A 50 5.08 -21.67 8.00
CA LYS A 50 6.50 -21.34 8.10
C LYS A 50 7.03 -20.72 6.81
N THR A 51 6.69 -21.33 5.67
CA THR A 51 7.16 -20.85 4.37
C THR A 51 6.54 -19.51 4.02
N ALA A 52 5.22 -19.35 4.26
CA ALA A 52 4.52 -18.08 4.06
C ALA A 52 5.10 -16.94 4.91
N ALA A 53 5.41 -17.21 6.20
CA ALA A 53 6.07 -16.23 7.06
C ALA A 53 7.46 -15.83 6.52
N GLY A 54 8.23 -16.80 6.01
CA GLY A 54 9.53 -16.56 5.38
C GLY A 54 9.48 -15.79 4.05
N MET A 55 8.29 -15.67 3.44
CA MET A 55 8.08 -14.88 2.24
C MET A 55 7.81 -13.40 2.53
N LYS A 56 7.63 -12.98 3.78
CA LYS A 56 7.42 -11.58 4.14
C LYS A 56 8.58 -10.70 3.63
N GLY A 57 8.24 -9.62 2.92
CA GLY A 57 9.19 -8.69 2.31
C GLY A 57 9.84 -9.15 1.00
N ARG A 58 9.54 -10.35 0.49
CA ARG A 58 10.11 -10.87 -0.77
C ARG A 58 9.10 -10.82 -1.92
N ASP A 59 9.59 -10.70 -3.14
CA ASP A 59 8.75 -10.84 -4.33
C ASP A 59 8.29 -12.29 -4.50
N PRO A 60 7.03 -12.53 -4.88
CA PRO A 60 6.51 -13.86 -5.11
C PRO A 60 7.16 -14.49 -6.35
N ASN A 61 7.80 -15.66 -6.20
CA ASN A 61 8.30 -16.46 -7.31
C ASN A 61 7.91 -17.93 -7.10
N VAL A 62 7.02 -18.44 -7.96
CA VAL A 62 6.45 -19.78 -7.85
C VAL A 62 7.51 -20.86 -8.04
N ASP A 63 8.41 -20.71 -9.02
CA ASP A 63 9.41 -21.73 -9.32
C ASP A 63 10.41 -21.93 -8.16
N SER A 64 10.83 -20.81 -7.56
CA SER A 64 11.71 -20.81 -6.39
C SER A 64 11.02 -21.42 -5.19
N LEU A 65 9.72 -21.14 -5.02
CA LEU A 65 8.89 -21.70 -3.97
C LEU A 65 8.71 -23.22 -4.15
N VAL A 66 8.33 -23.68 -5.34
CA VAL A 66 8.20 -25.11 -5.67
C VAL A 66 9.53 -25.83 -5.44
N LYS A 67 10.66 -25.22 -5.84
CA LYS A 67 11.99 -25.78 -5.58
C LYS A 67 12.33 -25.85 -4.10
N ALA A 68 11.89 -24.88 -3.29
CA ALA A 68 12.06 -24.90 -1.84
C ALA A 68 11.19 -25.99 -1.19
N LEU A 69 9.92 -26.10 -1.61
CA LEU A 69 8.99 -27.11 -1.11
C LEU A 69 9.44 -28.54 -1.45
N LYS A 70 10.04 -28.76 -2.62
CA LYS A 70 10.66 -30.06 -2.99
C LYS A 70 11.78 -30.50 -2.05
N LYS A 71 12.39 -29.58 -1.30
CA LYS A 71 13.45 -29.88 -0.35
C LYS A 71 12.93 -30.15 1.06
N GLU A 72 11.65 -29.86 1.33
CA GLU A 72 11.07 -30.09 2.65
C GLU A 72 10.83 -31.59 2.84
N PRO A 73 11.43 -32.24 3.86
CA PRO A 73 11.35 -33.69 4.03
C PRO A 73 9.92 -34.15 4.33
N ALA A 74 9.11 -33.29 4.95
CA ALA A 74 7.69 -33.55 5.18
C ALA A 74 6.91 -33.73 3.85
N LEU A 75 7.39 -33.13 2.76
CA LEU A 75 6.75 -33.10 1.44
C LEU A 75 7.36 -34.10 0.46
N ALA A 76 8.41 -34.83 0.85
CA ALA A 76 9.16 -35.75 0.00
C ALA A 76 8.32 -36.85 -0.70
N PRO A 77 7.28 -37.45 -0.07
CA PRO A 77 6.52 -38.52 -0.72
C PRO A 77 5.46 -38.04 -1.72
N MET A 78 5.31 -36.72 -1.94
CA MET A 78 4.18 -36.19 -2.68
C MET A 78 4.41 -36.15 -4.20
N PRO A 79 3.39 -36.46 -5.02
CA PRO A 79 3.38 -36.20 -6.46
C PRO A 79 3.71 -34.74 -6.82
N PRO A 80 4.29 -34.47 -8.01
CA PRO A 80 4.61 -33.11 -8.45
C PRO A 80 3.41 -32.14 -8.46
N GLY A 81 2.21 -32.63 -8.79
CA GLY A 81 0.98 -31.81 -8.79
C GLY A 81 0.60 -31.30 -7.39
N ASP A 82 0.78 -32.13 -6.37
CA ASP A 82 0.47 -31.76 -4.98
C ASP A 82 1.46 -30.70 -4.46
N ILE A 83 2.69 -30.68 -4.97
CA ILE A 83 3.68 -29.65 -4.63
C ILE A 83 3.25 -28.28 -5.17
N GLU A 84 2.65 -28.23 -6.36
CA GLU A 84 2.10 -26.98 -6.90
C GLU A 84 0.90 -26.50 -6.08
N ALA A 85 0.04 -27.41 -5.63
CA ALA A 85 -1.03 -27.10 -4.69
C ALA A 85 -0.51 -26.54 -3.36
N MET A 86 0.55 -27.13 -2.83
CA MET A 86 1.21 -26.62 -1.63
C MET A 86 1.82 -25.22 -1.85
N ALA A 87 2.39 -24.98 -3.04
CA ALA A 87 2.87 -23.64 -3.41
C ALA A 87 1.71 -22.64 -3.46
N PHE A 88 0.55 -23.04 -3.97
CA PHE A 88 -0.66 -22.20 -3.93
C PHE A 88 -1.10 -21.88 -2.50
N LEU A 89 -1.18 -22.87 -1.61
CA LEU A 89 -1.57 -22.64 -0.21
C LEU A 89 -0.59 -21.69 0.49
N VAL A 90 0.71 -21.84 0.25
CA VAL A 90 1.73 -20.92 0.76
C VAL A 90 1.53 -19.51 0.23
N MET A 91 1.29 -19.36 -1.07
CA MET A 91 1.06 -18.05 -1.70
C MET A 91 -0.19 -17.37 -1.15
N MET A 92 -1.27 -18.12 -0.98
CA MET A 92 -2.51 -17.62 -0.39
C MET A 92 -2.32 -17.19 1.06
N GLN A 93 -1.62 -18.00 1.86
CA GLN A 93 -1.30 -17.65 3.25
C GLN A 93 -0.39 -16.42 3.32
N ALA A 94 0.61 -16.31 2.44
CA ALA A 94 1.49 -15.15 2.35
C ALA A 94 0.72 -13.88 1.96
N SER A 95 -0.25 -14.00 1.06
CA SER A 95 -1.15 -12.90 0.69
C SER A 95 -1.96 -12.43 1.90
N LYS A 96 -2.56 -13.34 2.66
CA LYS A 96 -3.30 -13.02 3.90
C LYS A 96 -2.44 -12.27 4.92
N LEU A 97 -1.19 -12.71 5.13
CA LEU A 97 -0.24 -12.03 6.00
C LEU A 97 0.12 -10.62 5.49
N ALA A 98 0.28 -10.46 4.18
CA ALA A 98 0.55 -9.16 3.57
C ALA A 98 -0.65 -8.20 3.69
N GLU A 99 -1.88 -8.71 3.58
CA GLU A 99 -3.10 -7.93 3.81
C GLU A 99 -3.25 -7.48 5.26
N GLU A 100 -2.88 -8.34 6.22
CA GLU A 100 -2.83 -7.97 7.63
C GLU A 100 -1.80 -6.86 7.89
N ASP A 101 -0.60 -6.99 7.33
CA ASP A 101 0.43 -5.93 7.39
C ASP A 101 -0.09 -4.61 6.79
N LEU A 102 -0.78 -4.68 5.65
CA LEU A 102 -1.39 -3.52 5.00
C LEU A 102 -2.44 -2.85 5.89
N LYS A 103 -3.33 -3.64 6.51
CA LYS A 103 -4.33 -3.15 7.47
C LYS A 103 -3.67 -2.45 8.65
N ASN A 104 -2.58 -3.03 9.18
CA ASN A 104 -1.82 -2.44 10.29
C ASN A 104 -1.18 -1.11 9.90
N VAL A 105 -0.58 -1.02 8.70
CA VAL A 105 -0.02 0.23 8.17
C VAL A 105 -1.11 1.27 7.97
N MET A 106 -2.25 0.92 7.35
CA MET A 106 -3.37 1.84 7.15
C MET A 106 -3.95 2.34 8.48
N ALA A 107 -4.04 1.48 9.50
CA ALA A 107 -4.46 1.88 10.83
C ALA A 107 -3.49 2.90 11.45
N GLY A 108 -2.18 2.70 11.29
CA GLY A 108 -1.15 3.67 11.67
C GLY A 108 -1.31 5.01 10.94
N VAL A 109 -1.45 4.98 9.62
CA VAL A 109 -1.64 6.18 8.78
C VAL A 109 -2.92 6.93 9.18
N LYS A 110 -4.02 6.23 9.50
CA LYS A 110 -5.25 6.86 9.99
C LYS A 110 -5.05 7.52 11.35
N LYS A 111 -4.36 6.86 12.28
CA LYS A 111 -4.03 7.45 13.59
C LYS A 111 -3.21 8.72 13.44
N ILE A 112 -2.16 8.70 12.59
CA ILE A 112 -1.33 9.89 12.32
C ILE A 112 -2.16 11.02 11.69
N ASN A 113 -3.07 10.69 10.76
CA ASN A 113 -3.94 11.69 10.14
C ASN A 113 -4.98 12.27 11.12
N GLN A 114 -5.51 11.47 12.05
CA GLN A 114 -6.42 11.93 13.10
C GLN A 114 -5.71 12.81 14.13
N GLN A 115 -4.42 12.54 14.39
CA GLN A 115 -3.56 13.33 15.25
C GLN A 115 -3.03 14.61 14.59
N LYS A 116 -3.35 14.89 13.32
CA LYS A 116 -3.15 16.21 12.71
C LYS A 116 -4.42 17.06 12.95
N PRO A 117 -4.53 17.82 14.06
CA PRO A 117 -5.61 18.78 14.21
C PRO A 117 -5.48 19.83 13.10
N SER A 118 -6.44 19.85 12.18
CA SER A 118 -6.93 20.96 11.33
C SER A 118 -5.94 21.94 10.67
N GLY A 119 -4.63 21.72 10.68
CA GLY A 119 -3.63 22.63 10.07
C GLY A 119 -3.64 22.61 8.53
N ARG A 120 -4.45 21.76 7.91
CA ARG A 120 -4.58 21.66 6.45
C ARG A 120 -5.31 22.83 5.79
N THR A 121 -5.90 23.76 6.55
CA THR A 121 -6.46 25.00 5.98
C THR A 121 -5.43 26.12 5.83
N ALA A 122 -4.21 26.01 6.37
CA ALA A 122 -3.24 27.12 6.37
C ALA A 122 -2.10 27.00 5.33
N THR A 123 -1.74 25.82 4.84
CA THR A 123 -0.54 25.64 3.98
C THR A 123 -0.82 25.45 2.49
N SER A 124 -2.07 25.24 2.06
CA SER A 124 -2.40 25.21 0.62
C SER A 124 -2.62 26.60 0.01
N GLY A 125 -2.53 27.68 0.81
CA GLY A 125 -2.69 29.07 0.36
C GLY A 125 -1.39 29.87 0.22
N GLN A 126 -0.24 29.30 0.58
CA GLN A 126 1.02 30.06 0.71
C GLN A 126 1.98 29.80 -0.47
N HIS A 127 1.47 29.90 -1.70
CA HIS A 127 2.28 30.03 -2.92
C HIS A 127 1.83 31.23 -3.78
N VAL A 128 1.33 32.31 -3.15
CA VAL A 128 1.14 33.58 -3.85
C VAL A 128 1.62 34.74 -2.97
N ARG A 129 2.44 35.61 -3.58
CA ARG A 129 2.89 36.95 -3.13
C ARG A 129 4.24 37.03 -2.41
N VAL A 130 5.33 36.89 -3.18
CA VAL A 130 6.65 37.47 -2.84
C VAL A 130 6.95 38.73 -3.68
N ASP A 131 6.06 39.15 -4.59
CA ASP A 131 6.36 40.21 -5.58
C ASP A 131 5.91 41.63 -5.19
N SER A 132 5.93 42.02 -3.91
CA SER A 132 5.44 43.37 -3.51
C SER A 132 6.30 44.10 -2.49
N VAL A 133 7.63 43.93 -2.53
CA VAL A 133 8.56 44.77 -1.74
C VAL A 133 9.66 45.32 -2.64
N LYS A 134 9.29 46.18 -3.58
CA LYS A 134 10.24 47.16 -4.11
C LYS A 134 9.48 48.36 -4.64
N THR A 135 9.94 49.54 -4.22
CA THR A 135 9.55 50.88 -4.70
C THR A 135 8.52 51.63 -3.86
N GLN A 136 8.91 52.03 -2.66
CA GLN A 136 8.58 53.39 -2.18
C GLN A 136 9.84 54.02 -1.57
N LYS A 137 10.46 54.86 -2.40
CA LYS A 137 11.51 55.83 -2.10
C LYS A 137 10.79 57.18 -1.94
N SER A 138 11.27 58.05 -1.02
CA SER A 138 10.73 59.39 -0.66
C SER A 138 9.76 59.34 0.53
N THR A 139 9.89 60.08 1.64
CA THR A 139 10.54 61.39 1.91
C THR A 139 10.74 61.57 3.43
N LEU A 140 11.78 62.33 3.80
CA LEU A 140 12.11 62.84 5.14
C LEU A 140 10.91 63.42 5.91
N ALA A 141 10.74 63.06 7.18
CA ALA A 141 10.37 63.96 8.26
C ALA A 141 10.58 63.32 9.65
N THR A 142 11.23 64.07 10.51
CA THR A 142 11.72 63.79 11.86
C THR A 142 10.58 63.61 12.88
N ALA A 143 10.52 62.48 13.58
CA ALA A 143 9.84 62.33 14.87
C ALA A 143 10.41 61.11 15.66
N PRO A 144 10.51 61.18 16.99
CA PRO A 144 11.29 60.22 17.78
C PRO A 144 10.54 58.92 18.06
N VAL A 145 11.34 57.86 18.02
CA VAL A 145 11.10 56.48 18.45
C VAL A 145 10.49 56.41 19.86
N ASN A 146 9.28 55.87 20.00
CA ASN A 146 8.91 55.06 21.16
C ASN A 146 7.63 54.24 20.94
N THR A 147 7.81 52.95 20.65
CA THR A 147 7.02 51.84 21.23
C THR A 147 7.71 50.58 20.72
N GLY A 148 8.62 50.08 21.56
CA GLY A 148 9.32 48.83 21.29
C GLY A 148 8.31 47.72 21.07
N ILE A 149 8.17 47.29 19.82
CA ILE A 149 7.68 45.95 19.50
C ILE A 149 8.76 45.00 20.03
N ARG A 150 8.72 44.74 21.34
CA ARG A 150 9.36 43.57 21.93
C ARG A 150 8.61 42.37 21.34
N LEU A 151 9.06 41.92 20.17
CA LEU A 151 8.80 40.55 19.75
C LEU A 151 9.46 39.68 20.82
N ASP A 152 8.63 39.23 21.76
CA ASP A 152 9.02 38.26 22.78
C ASP A 152 9.79 37.14 22.10
N SER A 153 11.09 37.05 22.37
CA SER A 153 11.96 35.97 21.89
C SER A 153 11.40 34.59 22.25
N ALA A 154 10.59 34.51 23.31
CA ALA A 154 9.80 33.34 23.70
C ALA A 154 8.76 32.91 22.65
N ARG A 155 8.15 33.85 21.91
CA ARG A 155 7.26 33.51 20.79
C ARG A 155 8.04 32.96 19.60
N ILE A 156 9.23 33.51 19.32
CA ILE A 156 10.08 33.07 18.21
C ILE A 156 10.61 31.65 18.46
N THR A 157 10.96 31.29 19.71
CA THR A 157 11.36 29.92 20.05
C THR A 157 10.18 28.95 19.94
N SER A 158 9.00 29.31 20.46
CA SER A 158 7.81 28.45 20.36
C SER A 158 7.37 28.14 18.91
N LEU A 159 7.61 29.07 17.98
CA LEU A 159 7.31 28.90 16.56
C LEU A 159 8.34 28.02 15.84
N LYS A 160 9.61 28.04 16.25
CA LYS A 160 10.64 27.12 15.73
C LYS A 160 10.38 25.69 16.18
N ASP A 161 10.11 25.48 17.46
CA ASP A 161 9.82 24.15 18.00
C ASP A 161 8.57 23.53 17.37
N SER A 162 7.54 24.36 17.10
CA SER A 162 6.34 23.93 16.38
C SER A 162 6.59 23.62 14.90
N LYS A 163 7.52 24.34 14.26
CA LYS A 163 7.88 24.12 12.86
C LYS A 163 8.71 22.86 12.68
N ASP A 164 9.67 22.61 13.57
CA ASP A 164 10.51 21.41 13.53
C ASP A 164 9.68 20.14 13.80
N ALA A 165 8.70 20.22 14.71
CA ALA A 165 7.74 19.14 14.94
C ALA A 165 6.82 18.89 13.73
N ALA A 166 6.37 19.96 13.05
CA ALA A 166 5.53 19.85 11.86
C ALA A 166 6.28 19.30 10.64
N ASP A 167 7.52 19.73 10.43
CA ASP A 167 8.39 19.25 9.35
C ASP A 167 8.73 17.76 9.58
N SER A 168 9.09 17.37 10.81
CA SER A 168 9.32 15.95 11.18
C SER A 168 8.08 15.05 10.99
N GLN A 169 6.88 15.60 11.23
CA GLN A 169 5.61 14.87 11.03
C GLN A 169 5.18 14.81 9.55
N SER A 170 5.69 15.71 8.71
CA SER A 170 5.50 15.67 7.26
C SER A 170 6.32 14.54 6.63
N ASP A 171 7.58 14.38 7.04
CA ASP A 171 8.50 13.38 6.50
C ASP A 171 8.05 11.94 6.82
N LEU A 172 7.53 11.71 8.03
CA LEU A 172 6.90 10.43 8.42
C LEU A 172 5.74 10.05 7.48
N SER A 173 4.93 11.02 7.05
CA SER A 173 3.81 10.76 6.15
C SER A 173 4.24 10.40 4.74
N GLN A 174 5.38 10.91 4.24
CA GLN A 174 5.88 10.58 2.91
C GLN A 174 6.44 9.16 2.88
N GLN A 175 7.19 8.78 3.91
CA GLN A 175 7.71 7.42 4.05
C GLN A 175 6.58 6.38 4.15
N ASP A 176 5.52 6.68 4.90
CA ASP A 176 4.36 5.79 5.02
C ASP A 176 3.57 5.67 3.71
N GLN A 177 3.46 6.74 2.92
CA GLN A 177 2.84 6.69 1.58
C GLN A 177 3.65 5.82 0.62
N LEU A 178 4.98 5.99 0.60
CA LEU A 178 5.86 5.14 -0.19
C LEU A 178 5.74 3.67 0.23
N ARG A 179 5.72 3.41 1.55
CA ARG A 179 5.54 2.06 2.09
C ARG A 179 4.19 1.47 1.69
N LEU A 180 3.12 2.26 1.74
CA LEU A 180 1.79 1.85 1.33
C LEU A 180 1.76 1.49 -0.17
N GLN A 181 2.38 2.31 -1.01
CA GLN A 181 2.48 2.06 -2.45
C GLN A 181 3.22 0.75 -2.73
N MET A 182 4.38 0.53 -2.12
CA MET A 182 5.13 -0.73 -2.27
C MET A 182 4.33 -1.95 -1.81
N LEU A 183 3.58 -1.84 -0.70
CA LEU A 183 2.72 -2.93 -0.22
C LEU A 183 1.58 -3.22 -1.19
N MET A 184 0.97 -2.20 -1.79
CA MET A 184 -0.08 -2.35 -2.79
C MET A 184 0.44 -3.00 -4.08
N ASP A 185 1.61 -2.59 -4.56
CA ASP A 185 2.23 -3.18 -5.75
C ASP A 185 2.54 -4.66 -5.50
N ARG A 186 3.10 -4.97 -4.32
CA ARG A 186 3.42 -6.33 -3.92
C ARG A 186 2.18 -7.20 -3.79
N ARG A 187 1.10 -6.66 -3.18
CA ARG A 187 -0.20 -7.34 -3.10
C ARG A 187 -0.75 -7.64 -4.49
N SER A 188 -0.70 -6.68 -5.40
CA SER A 188 -1.19 -6.84 -6.77
C SER A 188 -0.45 -7.95 -7.51
N LYS A 189 0.89 -8.00 -7.40
CA LYS A 189 1.69 -9.10 -7.96
C LYS A 189 1.35 -10.46 -7.35
N MET A 190 1.15 -10.54 -6.02
CA MET A 190 0.74 -11.80 -5.38
C MET A 190 -0.60 -12.28 -5.92
N MET A 191 -1.58 -11.37 -6.08
CA MET A 191 -2.89 -11.72 -6.62
C MET A 191 -2.82 -12.18 -8.08
N GLU A 192 -1.98 -11.56 -8.90
CA GLU A 192 -1.77 -11.99 -10.28
C GLU A 192 -1.20 -13.42 -10.34
N VAL A 193 -0.19 -13.71 -9.52
CA VAL A 193 0.41 -15.04 -9.44
C VAL A 193 -0.59 -16.08 -8.93
N ILE A 194 -1.39 -15.73 -7.91
CA ILE A 194 -2.47 -16.58 -7.38
C ILE A 194 -3.50 -16.88 -8.48
N SER A 195 -3.94 -15.88 -9.26
CA SER A 195 -4.89 -16.09 -10.36
C SER A 195 -4.33 -17.01 -11.44
N ASN A 196 -3.05 -16.83 -11.80
CA ASN A 196 -2.39 -17.70 -12.78
C ASN A 196 -2.24 -19.14 -12.25
N LEU A 197 -1.96 -19.32 -10.96
CA LEU A 197 -1.94 -20.63 -10.31
C LEU A 197 -3.33 -21.26 -10.26
N MET A 198 -4.36 -20.50 -9.89
CA MET A 198 -5.74 -21.00 -9.86
C MET A 198 -6.21 -21.49 -11.20
N LYS A 199 -5.97 -20.72 -12.27
CA LYS A 199 -6.33 -21.15 -13.62
C LYS A 199 -5.68 -22.47 -13.97
N LYS A 200 -4.45 -22.73 -13.53
CA LYS A 200 -3.76 -24.02 -13.72
C LYS A 200 -4.32 -25.13 -12.81
N MET A 201 -4.68 -24.79 -11.57
CA MET A 201 -5.16 -25.76 -10.59
C MET A 201 -6.65 -26.10 -10.75
N SER A 202 -7.47 -25.21 -11.30
CA SER A 202 -8.91 -25.44 -11.46
C SER A 202 -9.16 -26.74 -12.23
N ASP A 203 -8.32 -27.03 -13.22
CA ASP A 203 -8.38 -28.26 -14.03
C ASP A 203 -7.90 -29.52 -13.28
N THR A 204 -7.28 -29.38 -12.10
CA THR A 204 -6.66 -30.48 -11.32
C THR A 204 -7.10 -30.54 -9.85
N SER A 205 -8.02 -29.66 -9.44
CA SER A 205 -8.36 -29.39 -8.04
C SER A 205 -8.94 -30.60 -7.29
N ASP A 206 -9.85 -31.36 -7.90
CA ASP A 206 -10.49 -32.53 -7.28
C ASP A 206 -9.50 -33.65 -6.95
N GLN A 207 -8.53 -33.88 -7.85
CA GLN A 207 -7.50 -34.91 -7.66
C GLN A 207 -6.52 -34.52 -6.55
N ILE A 208 -6.15 -33.24 -6.49
CA ILE A 208 -5.25 -32.68 -5.49
C ILE A 208 -5.85 -32.79 -4.08
N ILE A 209 -7.11 -32.38 -3.91
CA ILE A 209 -7.78 -32.45 -2.60
C ILE A 209 -7.83 -33.91 -2.11
N GLY A 210 -8.04 -34.86 -3.01
CA GLY A 210 -8.01 -36.29 -2.70
C GLY A 210 -6.66 -36.75 -2.12
N ASN A 211 -5.55 -36.33 -2.72
CA ASN A 211 -4.20 -36.73 -2.28
C ASN A 211 -3.75 -36.03 -0.98
N LEU A 212 -4.28 -34.84 -0.70
CA LEU A 212 -3.90 -34.04 0.47
C LEU A 212 -4.56 -34.51 1.78
N LYS A 213 -5.57 -35.38 1.71
CA LYS A 213 -6.17 -36.04 2.90
C LYS A 213 -5.18 -37.02 3.55
#